data_AF-A0A1G8LLR6-F1
#
_entry.id   AF-A0A1G8LLR6-F1
#
_cell.length_a   1.000
_cell.length_b   1.000
_cell.length_c   1.000
_cell.angle_alpha   90.00
_cell.angle_beta   90.00
_cell.angle_gamma   90.00
#
_symmetry.space_group_name_H-M   'P 1'
#
loop_
_entity.id
_entity.type
_entity.pdbx_description
1 polymer ?
#
loop_
_entity_poly.entity_id
_entity_poly.type
_entity_poly.pdbx_seq_one_letter_code
_entity_poly.pdbx_strand_id
1 'polypeptide(L)'
;MNLAPANDPVPPARAVVDDRTLSRFEVVAHSAQTVGSISDSDATLLLLLAAPIARELQQRRAAMSCICDMTDLANVHFLPGS
;
A
#
# COMPACT_ATOMS: atom_id res chain seq x y z
N MET A 1 10.33 -7.17 -22.82
CA MET A 1 11.04 -7.38 -21.54
C MET A 1 9.99 -7.70 -20.50
N ASN A 2 9.84 -8.97 -20.11
CA ASN A 2 8.96 -9.36 -19.00
C ASN A 2 9.73 -9.06 -17.70
N LEU A 3 9.39 -7.95 -17.03
CA LEU A 3 9.79 -7.77 -15.63
C LEU A 3 8.93 -8.73 -14.81
N ALA A 4 9.48 -9.90 -14.47
CA ALA A 4 8.95 -10.67 -13.35
C ALA A 4 8.96 -9.74 -12.12
N PRO A 5 7.86 -9.64 -11.34
CA PRO A 5 7.91 -8.92 -10.09
C PRO A 5 8.98 -9.61 -9.24
N ALA A 6 10.05 -8.87 -8.93
CA ALA A 6 11.05 -9.35 -8.00
C ALA A 6 10.31 -9.73 -6.72
N ASN A 7 10.47 -10.99 -6.29
CA ASN A 7 10.07 -11.48 -4.97
C ASN A 7 10.93 -10.81 -3.86
N ASP A 8 11.18 -9.51 -3.99
CA ASP A 8 11.92 -8.75 -3.01
C ASP A 8 11.10 -8.75 -1.72
N PRO A 9 11.70 -9.17 -0.59
CA PRO A 9 11.01 -9.19 0.68
C PRO A 9 10.42 -7.81 0.95
N VAL A 10 9.14 -7.79 1.33
CA VAL A 10 8.44 -6.58 1.75
C VAL A 10 9.23 -5.99 2.90
N PRO A 11 9.73 -4.75 2.81
CA PRO A 11 10.23 -4.05 3.97
C PRO A 11 9.05 -4.01 4.94
N PRO A 12 9.16 -4.61 6.12
CA PRO A 12 8.06 -4.60 7.07
C PRO A 12 7.66 -3.15 7.28
N ALA A 13 6.36 -2.87 7.19
CA ALA A 13 5.84 -1.57 7.57
C ALA A 13 6.37 -1.30 8.98
N ARG A 14 7.19 -0.25 9.13
CA ARG A 14 7.82 0.07 10.43
C ARG A 14 6.78 0.47 11.47
N ALA A 15 5.54 0.71 11.04
CA ALA A 15 4.38 1.02 11.86
C ALA A 15 3.22 0.11 11.45
N VAL A 16 2.42 -0.29 12.45
CA VAL A 16 1.11 -0.90 12.23
C VAL A 16 0.22 0.15 11.56
N VAL A 17 -0.34 -0.18 10.40
CA VAL A 17 -1.18 0.72 9.61
C VAL A 17 -2.62 0.27 9.76
N ASP A 18 -3.39 0.97 10.60
CA ASP A 18 -4.82 0.74 10.78
C ASP A 18 -5.65 1.52 9.74
N ASP A 19 -6.95 1.20 9.65
CA ASP A 19 -7.88 1.87 8.73
C ASP A 19 -7.98 3.38 8.98
N ARG A 20 -7.78 3.80 10.24
CA ARG A 20 -7.75 5.21 10.61
C ARG A 20 -6.55 5.92 10.00
N THR A 21 -5.39 5.29 10.01
CA THR A 21 -4.14 5.80 9.42
C THR A 21 -4.27 5.88 7.90
N LEU A 22 -4.88 4.88 7.26
CA LEU A 22 -5.16 4.91 5.82
C LEU A 22 -6.15 6.03 5.45
N SER A 23 -7.23 6.16 6.21
CA SER A 23 -8.22 7.24 6.01
C SER A 23 -7.56 8.62 6.15
N ARG A 24 -6.66 8.78 7.13
CA ARG A 24 -5.91 10.02 7.30
C ARG A 24 -4.92 10.26 6.16
N PHE A 25 -4.24 9.22 5.70
CA PHE A 25 -3.34 9.30 4.54
C PHE A 25 -4.07 9.78 3.29
N GLU A 26 -5.28 9.26 3.02
CA GLU A 26 -6.10 9.67 1.88
C GLU A 26 -6.45 11.16 1.93
N VAL A 27 -6.93 11.63 3.08
CA VAL A 27 -7.25 13.05 3.29
C VAL A 27 -6.02 13.93 3.06
N VAL A 28 -4.89 13.57 3.67
CA VAL A 28 -3.63 14.32 3.53
C VAL A 28 -3.12 14.30 2.10
N ALA A 29 -3.17 13.16 1.41
CA ALA A 29 -2.74 13.05 0.02
C ALA A 29 -3.63 13.90 -0.90
N HIS A 30 -4.93 13.97 -0.63
CA HIS A 30 -5.85 14.85 -1.35
C HIS A 30 -5.56 16.33 -1.06
N SER A 31 -5.33 16.69 0.19
CA SER A 31 -4.92 18.05 0.57
C SER A 31 -3.60 18.45 -0.08
N ALA A 32 -2.62 17.55 -0.17
CA ALA A 32 -1.33 17.83 -0.84
C ALA A 32 -1.46 18.10 -2.35
N GLN A 33 -2.50 17.56 -3.00
CA GLN A 33 -2.76 17.79 -4.43
C GLN A 33 -3.56 19.07 -4.69
N THR A 34 -4.36 19.51 -3.72
CA THR A 34 -5.31 20.62 -3.87
C THR A 34 -4.86 21.90 -3.20
N VAL A 35 -4.06 21.80 -2.15
CA VAL A 35 -3.54 22.89 -1.34
C VAL A 35 -2.04 23.01 -1.57
N GLY A 36 -1.55 24.22 -1.82
CA GLY A 36 -0.14 24.47 -2.16
C GLY A 36 0.87 24.22 -1.02
N SER A 37 0.41 23.87 0.18
CA SER A 37 1.27 23.50 1.31
C SER A 37 0.56 22.53 2.26
N ILE A 38 1.36 21.70 2.94
CA ILE A 38 0.92 20.76 3.98
C ILE A 38 1.83 20.91 5.21
N SER A 39 1.36 20.43 6.36
CA SER A 39 2.18 20.44 7.57
C SER A 39 3.34 19.45 7.49
N ASP A 40 4.43 19.68 8.23
CA ASP A 40 5.57 18.75 8.31
C ASP A 40 5.13 17.36 8.79
N SER A 41 4.14 17.29 9.69
CA SER A 41 3.59 16.03 10.19
C SER A 41 2.84 15.26 9.11
N ASP A 42 2.13 15.96 8.23
CA ASP A 42 1.39 15.38 7.12
C ASP A 42 2.33 14.95 5.99
N ALA A 43 3.36 15.75 5.70
CA ALA A 43 4.44 15.36 4.79
C ALA A 43 5.16 14.10 5.28
N THR A 44 5.44 14.02 6.59
CA THR A 44 6.05 12.82 7.20
C THR A 44 5.15 11.60 7.07
N LEU A 45 3.84 11.76 7.28
CA LEU A 45 2.85 10.68 7.08
C LEU A 45 2.89 10.16 5.63
N LEU A 46 2.90 11.07 4.64
CA LEU A 46 2.99 10.69 3.22
C LEU A 46 4.28 9.92 2.91
N LEU A 47 5.42 10.43 3.37
CA LEU A 47 6.73 9.83 3.11
C LEU A 47 6.87 8.44 3.74
N LEU A 48 6.33 8.24 4.95
CA LEU A 48 6.42 6.96 5.65
C LEU A 48 5.50 5.89 5.05
N LEU A 49 4.33 6.28 4.52
CA LEU A 49 3.29 5.33 4.11
C LEU A 49 3.18 5.10 2.61
N ALA A 50 3.62 6.04 1.76
CA ALA A 50 3.45 5.93 0.31
C ALA A 50 4.10 4.67 -0.27
N ALA A 51 5.36 4.37 0.12
CA ALA A 51 6.06 3.19 -0.39
C ALA A 51 5.48 1.86 0.12
N PRO A 52 5.18 1.67 1.42
CA PRO A 52 4.47 0.48 1.91
C PRO A 52 3.12 0.26 1.22
N ILE A 53 2.29 1.30 1.07
CA ILE A 53 0.97 1.20 0.42
C ILE A 53 1.13 0.82 -1.06
N ALA A 54 2.04 1.47 -1.79
CA ALA A 54 2.28 1.16 -3.20
C ALA A 54 2.73 -0.30 -3.39
N ARG A 55 3.58 -0.81 -2.50
CA ARG A 55 4.06 -2.19 -2.55
C ARG A 55 2.95 -3.19 -2.26
N GLU A 56 2.14 -2.95 -1.24
CA GLU A 56 0.95 -3.76 -0.94
C GLU A 56 0.02 -3.79 -2.16
N LEU A 57 -0.33 -2.64 -2.74
CA LEU A 57 -1.17 -2.58 -3.95
C LEU A 57 -0.56 -3.34 -5.13
N GLN A 58 0.76 -3.25 -5.32
CA GLN A 58 1.47 -4.02 -6.35
C GLN A 58 1.38 -5.52 -6.10
N GLN A 59 1.53 -5.98 -4.84
CA GLN A 59 1.39 -7.38 -4.47
C GLN A 59 -0.04 -7.87 -4.63
N ARG A 60 -1.04 -7.09 -4.24
CA ARG A 60 -2.46 -7.41 -4.48
C ARG A 60 -2.75 -7.55 -5.97
N ARG A 61 -2.23 -6.64 -6.80
CA ARG A 61 -2.38 -6.71 -8.26
C ARG A 61 -1.69 -7.94 -8.85
N ALA A 62 -0.49 -8.28 -8.39
CA ALA A 62 0.24 -9.47 -8.82
C ALA A 62 -0.52 -10.74 -8.41
N ALA A 63 -0.97 -10.83 -7.15
CA ALA A 63 -1.78 -11.94 -6.66
C ALA A 63 -3.05 -12.09 -7.50
N MET A 64 -3.82 -11.01 -7.69
CA MET A 64 -5.03 -11.03 -8.53
C MET A 64 -4.74 -11.41 -9.99
N SER A 65 -3.59 -11.05 -10.56
CA SER A 65 -3.22 -11.45 -11.92
C SER A 65 -2.88 -12.94 -12.06
N CYS A 66 -2.59 -13.61 -10.95
CA CYS A 66 -2.32 -15.04 -10.91
C CYS A 66 -3.59 -15.87 -10.66
N ILE A 67 -4.73 -15.24 -10.31
CA ILE A 67 -5.99 -15.93 -10.07
C ILE A 67 -6.60 -16.32 -11.40
N CYS A 68 -6.50 -17.59 -11.75
CA CYS A 68 -7.09 -18.17 -12.95
C CYS A 68 -8.46 -18.80 -12.65
N ASP A 69 -8.68 -19.25 -11.40
CA ASP A 69 -9.95 -19.80 -10.94
C ASP A 69 -10.27 -19.49 -9.45
N MET A 70 -11.44 -19.92 -8.97
CA MET A 70 -11.90 -19.70 -7.60
C MET A 70 -11.05 -20.40 -6.52
N THR A 71 -10.21 -21.35 -6.89
CA THR A 71 -9.28 -22.06 -6.00
C THR A 71 -8.06 -21.20 -5.70
N ASP A 72 -7.57 -20.45 -6.70
CA ASP A 72 -6.46 -19.51 -6.53
C ASP A 72 -6.81 -18.36 -5.57
N LEU A 73 -8.08 -17.93 -5.59
CA LEU A 73 -8.60 -16.88 -4.70
C LEU A 73 -8.50 -17.26 -3.22
N ALA A 74 -8.67 -18.54 -2.88
CA ALA A 74 -8.58 -19.03 -1.50
C ALA A 74 -7.16 -18.99 -0.91
N ASN A 75 -6.14 -18.90 -1.78
CA ASN A 75 -4.72 -18.87 -1.39
C ASN A 75 -4.16 -17.44 -1.30
N VAL A 76 -4.97 -16.41 -1.56
CA VAL A 76 -4.56 -15.02 -1.42
C VAL A 76 -4.68 -14.60 0.04
N HIS A 77 -3.55 -14.65 0.76
CA HIS A 77 -3.44 -14.09 2.10
C HIS A 77 -2.96 -12.64 2.01
N PHE A 78 -3.86 -11.70 2.28
CA PHE A 78 -3.49 -10.31 2.48
C PHE A 78 -2.79 -10.14 3.83
N LEU A 79 -1.98 -9.09 3.98
CA LEU A 79 -1.44 -8.71 5.29
C LEU A 79 -2.59 -8.66 6.31
N PRO A 80 -2.40 -9.23 7.52
CA PRO A 80 -3.43 -9.19 8.54
C PRO A 80 -3.78 -7.73 8.82
N GLY A 81 -5.05 -7.38 8.59
CA GLY A 81 -5.62 -6.12 9.07
C GLY A 81 -5.59 -6.17 10.60
N SER A 82 -4.80 -5.28 11.19
CA SER A 82 -4.73 -5.05 12.64
C SER A 82 -5.77 -4.03 13.07
#